data_AF-A0A7C6EF40-F1
#
_entry.id   AF-A0A7C6EF40-F1
#
_cell.length_a   1.000
_cell.length_b   1.000
_cell.length_c   1.000
_cell.angle_alpha   90.00
_cell.angle_beta   90.00
_cell.angle_gamma   90.00
#
_symmetry.space_group_name_H-M   'P 1'
#
loop_
_entity.id
_entity.type
_entity.pdbx_description
1 polymer ?
#
loop_
_entity_poly.entity_id
_entity_poly.type
_entity_poly.pdbx_seq_one_letter_code
_entity_poly.pdbx_strand_id
1 'polypeptide(L)'
;GTVSGPAAVFPEPFVKVYSLFKKGNLEEARKAQEKMIEISSAIGEGYDMSALKKALQFRGFGNGKMRLPLMEYEGKDLKNKVELAKKEV
;
A
#
# COMPACT_ATOMS: atom_id res chain seq x y z
N GLY A 1 3.59 14.47 -9.73
CA GLY A 1 2.57 13.65 -9.04
C GLY A 1 2.63 12.23 -9.58
N THR A 2 1.82 11.31 -9.07
CA THR A 2 1.80 9.92 -9.53
C THR A 2 0.39 9.31 -9.40
N VAL A 3 0.11 8.26 -10.17
CA VAL A 3 -1.08 7.40 -10.03
C VAL A 3 -0.59 6.01 -9.63
N SER A 4 -1.09 5.47 -8.52
CA SER A 4 -0.59 4.23 -7.92
C SER A 4 -1.73 3.39 -7.34
N GLY A 5 -1.70 2.09 -7.60
CA GLY A 5 -2.63 1.11 -7.02
C GLY A 5 -2.54 1.03 -5.49
N PRO A 6 -1.35 0.82 -4.92
CA PRO A 6 -1.12 0.90 -3.47
C PRO A 6 -1.64 2.18 -2.81
N ALA A 7 -1.52 3.33 -3.49
CA ALA A 7 -2.01 4.61 -2.96
C ALA A 7 -3.54 4.67 -2.84
N ALA A 8 -4.27 3.86 -3.61
CA ALA A 8 -5.72 3.73 -3.45
C ALA A 8 -6.11 2.94 -2.19
N VAL A 9 -5.21 2.10 -1.67
CA VAL A 9 -5.42 1.29 -0.45
C VAL A 9 -4.89 2.02 0.79
N PHE A 10 -3.69 2.60 0.67
CA PHE A 10 -3.01 3.36 1.72
C PHE A 10 -2.57 4.71 1.16
N PRO A 11 -3.45 5.71 1.10
CA PRO A 11 -3.07 7.04 0.63
C PRO A 11 -2.11 7.76 1.59
N GLU A 12 -2.18 7.46 2.90
CA GLU A 12 -1.53 8.23 3.96
C GLU A 12 0.01 8.32 3.79
N PRO A 13 0.75 7.22 3.52
CA PRO A 13 2.20 7.28 3.29
C PRO A 13 2.58 8.06 2.03
N PHE A 14 1.81 7.95 0.94
CA PHE A 14 2.06 8.65 -0.32
C PHE A 14 1.86 10.16 -0.17
N VAL A 15 0.81 10.57 0.56
CA VAL A 15 0.55 11.98 0.88
C VAL A 15 1.66 12.55 1.77
N LYS A 16 2.19 11.77 2.73
CA LYS A 16 3.31 12.18 3.59
C LYS A 16 4.57 12.47 2.76
N VAL A 17 4.96 11.55 1.87
CA VAL A 17 6.09 11.74 0.95
C VAL A 17 5.90 13.00 0.11
N TYR A 18 4.75 13.12 -0.56
CA TYR A 18 4.46 14.26 -1.44
C TYR A 18 4.55 15.59 -0.69
N SER A 19 4.00 15.64 0.54
CA SER A 19 4.01 16.84 1.37
C SER A 19 5.41 17.24 1.81
N LEU A 20 6.24 16.28 2.25
CA LEU A 20 7.62 16.53 2.66
C LEU A 20 8.47 17.01 1.48
N PHE A 21 8.32 16.36 0.33
CA PHE A 21 8.99 16.75 -0.89
C PHE A 21 8.61 18.19 -1.31
N LYS A 22 7.32 18.53 -1.28
CA LYS A 22 6.84 19.88 -1.63
C LYS A 22 7.31 20.97 -0.67
N LYS A 23 7.66 20.61 0.57
CA LYS A 23 8.24 21.52 1.57
C LYS A 23 9.77 21.67 1.45
N GLY A 24 10.42 20.92 0.55
CA GLY A 24 11.88 20.89 0.41
C GLY A 24 12.59 20.02 1.45
N ASN A 25 11.86 19.28 2.29
CA ASN A 25 12.42 18.43 3.34
C ASN A 25 12.86 17.07 2.75
N LEU A 26 13.91 17.07 1.93
CA LEU A 26 14.30 15.92 1.12
C LEU A 26 14.72 14.70 1.94
N GLU A 27 15.44 14.90 3.06
CA GLU A 27 15.89 13.78 3.89
C GLU A 27 14.71 13.06 4.58
N GLU A 28 13.75 13.83 5.10
CA GLU A 28 12.54 13.24 5.69
C GLU A 28 11.63 12.64 4.62
N ALA A 29 11.58 13.24 3.42
CA ALA A 29 10.86 12.67 2.29
C ALA A 29 11.45 11.32 1.87
N ARG A 30 12.79 11.17 1.88
CA ARG A 30 13.48 9.91 1.59
C ARG A 30 13.11 8.83 2.61
N LYS A 31 13.17 9.12 3.90
CA LYS A 31 12.76 8.17 4.96
C LYS A 31 11.29 7.76 4.83
N ALA A 32 10.41 8.73 4.57
CA ALA A 32 9.00 8.46 4.33
C ALA A 32 8.77 7.61 3.07
N GLN A 33 9.57 7.81 2.02
CA GLN A 33 9.53 7.04 0.78
C GLN A 33 9.94 5.59 1.01
N GLU A 34 11.01 5.34 1.77
CA GLU A 34 11.45 3.99 2.14
C GLU A 34 10.33 3.24 2.87
N LYS A 35 9.69 3.90 3.83
CA LYS A 35 8.55 3.31 4.55
C LYS A 35 7.33 3.07 3.67
N MET A 36 7.03 4.01 2.77
CA MET A 36 5.96 3.86 1.78
C MET A 36 6.21 2.65 0.87
N ILE A 37 7.47 2.40 0.47
CA ILE A 37 7.85 1.23 -0.33
C ILE A 37 7.58 -0.07 0.43
N GLU A 38 7.95 -0.16 1.71
CA GLU A 38 7.68 -1.36 2.54
C GLU A 38 6.18 -1.69 2.60
N ILE A 39 5.32 -0.67 2.78
CA ILE A 39 3.87 -0.84 2.79
C ILE A 39 3.38 -1.29 1.41
N SER A 40 3.90 -0.70 0.34
CA SER A 40 3.56 -1.08 -1.04
C SER A 40 3.93 -2.53 -1.34
N SER A 41 5.14 -2.96 -0.99
CA SER A 41 5.61 -4.34 -1.21
C SER A 41 4.84 -5.34 -0.35
N ALA A 42 4.41 -4.96 0.87
CA ALA A 42 3.57 -5.82 1.70
C ALA A 42 2.23 -6.18 1.04
N ILE A 43 1.68 -5.31 0.17
CA ILE A 43 0.40 -5.52 -0.53
C ILE A 43 0.54 -5.92 -2.00
N GLY A 44 1.69 -6.45 -2.40
CA GLY A 44 1.92 -6.91 -3.77
C GLY A 44 2.07 -5.78 -4.78
N GLU A 45 2.44 -4.59 -4.28
CA GLU A 45 2.70 -3.39 -5.06
C GLU A 45 1.57 -3.05 -6.02
N GLY A 46 1.89 -2.59 -7.23
CA GLY A 46 0.90 -2.27 -8.26
C GLY A 46 0.49 -3.44 -9.15
N TYR A 47 1.07 -4.64 -8.98
CA TYR A 47 0.89 -5.73 -9.95
C TYR A 47 -0.05 -6.84 -9.44
N ASP A 48 -0.09 -7.10 -8.14
CA ASP A 48 -1.00 -8.11 -7.57
C ASP A 48 -2.34 -7.49 -7.15
N MET A 49 -3.28 -7.46 -8.10
CA MET A 49 -4.64 -6.94 -7.85
C MET A 49 -5.41 -7.73 -6.78
N SER A 50 -5.10 -9.02 -6.61
CA SER A 50 -5.76 -9.84 -5.60
C SER A 50 -5.33 -9.43 -4.20
N ALA A 51 -4.03 -9.15 -4.01
CA ALA A 51 -3.48 -8.61 -2.77
C ALA A 51 -4.04 -7.22 -2.45
N LEU A 52 -4.13 -6.33 -3.45
CA LEU A 52 -4.72 -4.99 -3.25
C LEU A 52 -6.19 -5.05 -2.83
N LYS A 53 -7.02 -5.89 -3.47
CA LYS A 53 -8.42 -6.08 -3.07
C LYS A 53 -8.54 -6.71 -1.70
N LYS A 54 -7.72 -7.72 -1.40
CA LYS A 54 -7.67 -8.31 -0.06
C LYS A 54 -7.26 -7.26 0.97
N ALA A 55 -6.40 -6.32 0.57
CA ALA A 55 -5.97 -5.25 1.44
C ALA A 55 -7.07 -4.23 1.75
N LEU A 56 -7.85 -3.86 0.74
CA LEU A 56 -9.07 -3.06 0.93
C LEU A 56 -10.08 -3.75 1.85
N GLN A 57 -10.29 -5.07 1.70
CA GLN A 57 -11.21 -5.83 2.54
C GLN A 57 -10.86 -5.72 4.02
N PHE A 58 -9.58 -5.87 4.39
CA PHE A 58 -9.19 -5.72 5.81
C PHE A 58 -9.28 -4.28 6.31
N ARG A 59 -9.21 -3.28 5.42
CA ARG A 59 -9.48 -1.87 5.76
C ARG A 59 -10.97 -1.58 5.93
N GLY A 60 -11.85 -2.57 5.73
CA GLY A 60 -13.29 -2.44 5.82
C GLY A 60 -13.97 -2.04 4.51
N PHE A 61 -13.26 -2.11 3.37
CA PHE A 61 -13.79 -1.72 2.06
C PHE A 61 -13.97 -2.92 1.13
N GLY A 62 -15.16 -3.00 0.52
CA GLY A 62 -15.47 -3.96 -0.54
C GLY A 62 -15.68 -5.40 -0.05
N ASN A 63 -16.42 -6.17 -0.85
CA ASN A 63 -16.68 -7.61 -0.67
C ASN A 63 -16.55 -8.39 -2.00
N GLY A 64 -15.99 -7.75 -3.03
CA GLY A 64 -15.89 -8.29 -4.37
C GLY A 64 -14.73 -9.27 -4.53
N LYS A 65 -14.93 -10.23 -5.43
CA LYS A 65 -13.94 -11.21 -5.87
C LYS A 65 -13.11 -10.72 -7.05
N MET A 66 -12.01 -11.40 -7.34
CA MET A 66 -11.30 -11.27 -8.60
C MET A 66 -12.16 -11.84 -9.74
N ARG A 67 -12.11 -11.17 -10.90
CA ARG A 67 -12.75 -11.68 -12.10
C ARG A 67 -11.81 -12.70 -12.74
N LEU A 68 -12.33 -13.87 -13.08
CA LEU A 68 -11.59 -14.88 -13.84
C LEU A 68 -10.99 -14.28 -15.12
N PRO A 69 -9.76 -14.67 -15.51
CA PRO A 69 -8.95 -15.78 -14.98
C PRO A 69 -8.05 -15.40 -13.78
N LEU A 70 -8.16 -14.18 -13.24
CA LEU A 70 -7.34 -13.77 -12.10
C LEU A 70 -7.79 -14.53 -10.84
N MET A 71 -6.82 -15.09 -10.12
CA MET A 71 -7.04 -15.87 -8.91
C MET A 71 -7.22 -14.96 -7.70
N GLU A 72 -7.90 -15.49 -6.67
CA GLU A 72 -7.99 -14.84 -5.37
C GLU A 72 -6.64 -14.85 -4.65
N TYR A 73 -6.48 -13.95 -3.70
CA TYR A 73 -5.28 -13.92 -2.87
C TYR A 73 -5.31 -15.08 -1.86
N GLU A 74 -4.32 -15.98 -1.96
CA GLU A 74 -4.20 -17.17 -1.09
C GLU A 74 -3.23 -16.98 0.09
N GLY A 75 -2.51 -15.87 0.15
CA GLY A 75 -1.55 -15.61 1.22
C GLY A 75 -2.22 -15.48 2.59
N LYS A 76 -1.70 -16.20 3.59
CA LYS A 76 -2.29 -16.23 4.94
C LYS A 76 -1.89 -15.05 5.83
N ASP A 77 -0.92 -14.24 5.41
CA ASP A 77 -0.19 -13.32 6.29
C ASP A 77 -0.26 -11.84 5.88
N LEU A 78 -1.08 -11.48 4.88
CA LEU A 78 -1.12 -10.13 4.33
C LEU A 78 -1.37 -9.05 5.38
N LYS A 79 -2.30 -9.30 6.31
CA LYS A 79 -2.64 -8.35 7.36
C LYS A 79 -1.45 -8.10 8.29
N ASN A 80 -0.75 -9.15 8.71
CA ASN A 80 0.41 -9.02 9.59
C ASN A 80 1.57 -8.31 8.89
N LYS A 81 1.82 -8.62 7.60
CA LYS A 81 2.82 -7.90 6.78
C LYS A 81 2.55 -6.40 6.74
N VAL A 82 1.28 -6.02 6.53
CA VAL A 82 0.87 -4.62 6.53
C VAL A 82 0.98 -3.98 7.91
N GLU A 83 0.60 -4.68 8.99
CA GLU A 83 0.73 -4.16 10.35
C GLU A 83 2.19 -3.95 10.73
N LEU A 84 3.08 -4.88 10.39
CA LEU A 84 4.53 -4.74 10.56
C LEU A 84 5.06 -3.54 9.80
N ALA A 85 4.67 -3.39 8.53
CA ALA A 85 5.03 -2.23 7.71
C ALA A 85 4.45 -0.90 8.22
N LYS A 86 3.45 -0.91 9.10
CA LYS A 86 2.86 0.32 9.67
C LYS A 86 3.40 0.73 11.03
N LYS A 87 4.05 -0.17 11.78
CA LYS A 87 4.50 0.10 13.17
C LYS A 87 5.51 1.25 13.32
N GLU A 88 6.01 1.79 12.22
CA GLU A 88 7.07 2.82 12.20
C GLU A 88 6.71 4.06 11.34
N VAL A 89 5.42 4.26 11.01
CA VAL A 89 4.93 5.40 10.20
C VAL A 89 4.52 6.59 11.05
#